data_AF-A0A482WP46-F1
#
_entry.id   AF-A0A482WP46-F1
#
_cell.length_a   1.000
_cell.length_b   1.000
_cell.length_c   1.000
_cell.angle_alpha   90.00
_cell.angle_beta   90.00
_cell.angle_gamma   90.00
#
_symmetry.space_group_name_H-M   'P 1'
#
loop_
_entity.id
_entity.type
_entity.pdbx_description
1 polymer ?
#
loop_
_entity_poly.entity_id
_entity_poly.type
_entity_poly.pdbx_seq_one_letter_code
_entity_poly.pdbx_strand_id
1 'polypeptide(L)'
;FYRYMKGNLLPSLYLKGKLYDKEDSQIPYTNDCFNMLVKIPQIRQRRVVRGLCRVPEILRNLTDECQALLNDDTEDKSTYEYSWQKLDRHKLNTDMVSPWKYQEEDLLKRLGTTDTTVRDMKGYTAKLDQTLQKSVEKLNYLINNNWIDALTRELFVELILYNVNTHMFCLVRLQVFHAANGIYRTHIEVDSSVIDLVKTNYVALFAIFVSMSCQVNDFSELFHKETDHSKADFTFYNDRYQYLKLWNT
;
A
#
# COMPACT_ATOMS: atom_id res chain seq x y z
N PHE A 1 9.04 -6.67 -13.06
CA PHE A 1 8.43 -5.89 -11.95
C PHE A 1 9.45 -5.01 -11.21
N TYR A 2 10.40 -5.55 -10.45
CA TYR A 2 11.30 -4.74 -9.59
C TYR A 2 12.10 -3.64 -10.32
N ARG A 3 12.57 -3.90 -11.56
CA ARG A 3 13.23 -2.89 -12.40
C ARG A 3 12.34 -1.67 -12.65
N TYR A 4 11.03 -1.89 -12.89
CA TYR A 4 10.07 -0.81 -13.07
C TYR A 4 9.87 -0.02 -11.78
N MET A 5 9.70 -0.72 -10.64
CA MET A 5 9.55 -0.08 -9.32
C MET A 5 10.73 0.85 -9.01
N LYS A 6 11.97 0.34 -9.11
CA LYS A 6 13.19 1.07 -8.74
C LYS A 6 13.56 2.15 -9.76
N GLY A 7 13.38 1.88 -11.05
CA GLY A 7 13.82 2.77 -12.13
C GLY A 7 12.82 3.86 -12.51
N ASN A 8 11.52 3.61 -12.36
CA ASN A 8 10.47 4.53 -12.84
C ASN A 8 9.54 4.95 -11.70
N LEU A 9 8.90 4.01 -11.01
CA LEU A 9 7.82 4.37 -10.09
C LEU A 9 8.32 5.13 -8.86
N LEU A 10 9.26 4.57 -8.08
CA LEU A 10 9.73 5.23 -6.86
C LEU A 10 10.34 6.63 -7.16
N PRO A 11 11.21 6.81 -8.18
CA PRO A 11 11.73 8.14 -8.50
C PRO A 11 10.67 9.16 -8.91
N SER A 12 9.50 8.73 -9.40
CA SER A 12 8.39 9.62 -9.74
C SER A 12 7.51 9.96 -8.53
N LEU A 13 7.38 9.03 -7.57
CA LEU A 13 6.55 9.22 -6.39
C LEU A 13 7.18 10.14 -5.33
N TYR A 14 8.50 10.22 -5.28
CA TYR A 14 9.21 11.02 -4.28
C TYR A 14 9.96 12.16 -4.96
N LEU A 15 9.70 13.38 -4.48
CA LEU A 15 10.43 14.57 -4.90
C LEU A 15 11.94 14.41 -4.73
N LYS A 16 12.70 14.77 -5.77
CA LYS A 16 14.16 14.86 -5.71
C LYS A 16 14.58 16.27 -5.34
N GLY A 17 15.23 16.42 -4.18
CA GLY A 17 15.82 17.69 -3.74
C GLY A 17 14.91 18.53 -2.85
N LYS A 18 15.33 19.77 -2.58
CA LYS A 18 14.61 20.72 -1.73
C LYS A 18 13.75 21.63 -2.61
N LEU A 19 12.46 21.79 -2.27
CA LEU A 19 11.59 22.76 -2.94
C LEU A 19 11.88 24.21 -2.50
N TYR A 20 12.52 24.44 -1.35
CA TYR A 20 12.95 25.76 -0.85
C TYR A 20 14.09 25.60 0.17
N ASP A 21 14.82 26.68 0.48
CA ASP A 21 15.93 26.76 1.47
C ASP A 21 15.55 26.46 2.94
N LYS A 22 14.37 25.88 3.19
CA LYS A 22 13.99 25.42 4.53
C LYS A 22 14.44 24.00 4.77
N GLU A 23 15.05 23.79 5.94
CA GLU A 23 15.34 22.47 6.49
C GLU A 23 14.06 21.65 6.63
N ASP A 24 14.08 20.52 5.93
CA ASP A 24 13.48 19.24 6.34
C ASP A 24 12.00 19.24 6.75
N SER A 25 11.18 19.94 5.96
CA SER A 25 9.77 19.54 5.86
C SER A 25 9.68 18.55 4.71
N GLN A 26 9.48 17.26 5.01
CA GLN A 26 9.11 16.21 4.04
C GLN A 26 7.78 16.60 3.38
N ILE A 27 7.83 17.51 2.42
CA ILE A 27 6.63 17.89 1.70
C ILE A 27 6.27 16.69 0.83
N PRO A 28 5.10 16.08 1.00
CA PRO A 28 4.79 14.81 0.36
C PRO A 28 4.39 15.02 -1.11
N TYR A 29 5.05 15.94 -1.83
CA TYR A 29 4.82 16.09 -3.26
C TYR A 29 5.52 14.98 -4.05
N THR A 30 4.88 14.54 -5.11
CA THR A 30 5.50 13.72 -6.15
C THR A 30 6.55 14.53 -6.91
N ASN A 31 7.41 13.86 -7.65
CA ASN A 31 8.52 14.51 -8.35
C ASN A 31 8.06 15.50 -9.46
N ASP A 32 6.81 15.41 -9.88
CA ASP A 32 6.17 16.37 -10.79
C ASP A 32 5.71 17.68 -10.11
N CYS A 33 5.76 17.76 -8.77
CA CYS A 33 5.31 18.88 -7.94
C CYS A 33 3.82 19.26 -8.07
N PHE A 34 3.01 18.46 -8.76
CA PHE A 34 1.58 18.73 -8.94
C PHE A 34 0.70 17.94 -7.98
N ASN A 35 1.14 16.73 -7.63
CA ASN A 35 0.37 15.83 -6.79
C ASN A 35 1.07 15.61 -5.44
N MET A 36 0.28 15.37 -4.41
CA MET A 36 0.76 14.96 -3.09
C MET A 36 0.49 13.47 -2.91
N LEU A 37 1.50 12.75 -2.44
CA LEU A 37 1.39 11.37 -1.99
C LEU A 37 0.75 11.34 -0.60
N VAL A 38 -0.53 10.99 -0.54
CA VAL A 38 -1.33 11.07 0.71
C VAL A 38 -1.05 9.89 1.64
N LYS A 39 -0.74 8.74 1.06
CA LYS A 39 -0.55 7.49 1.79
C LYS A 39 0.77 6.84 1.41
N ILE A 40 1.42 6.19 2.38
CA ILE A 40 2.58 5.33 2.13
C ILE A 40 2.19 4.30 1.05
N PRO A 41 2.88 4.28 -0.11
CA PRO A 41 2.63 3.29 -1.15
C PRO A 41 2.84 1.89 -0.61
N GLN A 42 2.02 0.95 -1.05
CA GLN A 42 2.13 -0.45 -0.62
C GLN A 42 2.19 -1.37 -1.82
N ILE A 43 2.96 -2.44 -1.67
CA ILE A 43 3.02 -3.55 -2.61
C ILE A 43 2.34 -4.73 -1.93
N ARG A 44 1.41 -5.37 -2.63
CA ARG A 44 0.69 -6.53 -2.11
C ARG A 44 0.78 -7.67 -3.11
N GLN A 45 0.81 -8.90 -2.61
CA GLN A 45 0.83 -10.07 -3.46
C GLN A 45 -0.14 -11.15 -3.00
N ARG A 46 -0.55 -11.97 -3.96
CA ARG A 46 -1.24 -13.24 -3.72
C ARG A 46 -0.44 -14.36 -4.37
N ARG A 47 -0.34 -15.48 -3.67
CA ARG A 47 0.47 -16.65 -4.04
C ARG A 47 -0.32 -17.92 -3.77
N VAL A 48 0.08 -19.00 -4.44
CA VAL A 48 -0.53 -20.32 -4.29
C VAL A 48 0.27 -21.22 -3.37
N VAL A 49 -0.41 -22.19 -2.75
CA VAL A 49 0.25 -23.22 -1.94
C VAL A 49 1.22 -24.04 -2.81
N ARG A 50 2.37 -24.39 -2.24
CA ARG A 50 3.37 -25.21 -2.93
C ARG A 50 2.84 -26.64 -3.17
N GLY A 51 3.10 -27.19 -4.35
CA GLY A 51 2.83 -28.60 -4.67
C GLY A 51 1.40 -28.92 -5.13
N LEU A 52 0.62 -27.89 -5.48
CA LEU A 52 -0.77 -28.06 -5.98
C LEU A 52 -0.86 -28.65 -7.39
N CYS A 53 0.23 -28.62 -8.16
CA CYS A 53 0.30 -29.22 -9.48
C CYS A 53 1.46 -30.23 -9.53
N ARG A 54 1.40 -31.15 -10.49
CA ARG A 54 2.43 -32.15 -10.75
C ARG A 54 2.73 -32.18 -12.24
N VAL A 55 4.01 -32.19 -12.59
CA VAL A 55 4.41 -32.35 -13.99
C VAL A 55 4.12 -33.79 -14.44
N PRO A 56 3.46 -33.99 -15.59
CA PRO A 56 3.26 -35.32 -16.17
C PRO A 56 4.58 -36.06 -16.37
N GLU A 57 4.60 -37.37 -16.16
CA GLU A 57 5.84 -38.18 -16.18
C GLU A 57 6.64 -38.01 -17.47
N ILE A 58 5.95 -37.96 -18.61
CA ILE A 58 6.56 -37.79 -19.93
C ILE A 58 7.29 -36.44 -20.09
N LEU A 59 6.92 -35.43 -19.31
CA LEU A 59 7.50 -34.08 -19.35
C LEU A 59 8.52 -33.83 -18.24
N ARG A 60 8.69 -34.75 -17.27
CA ARG A 60 9.65 -34.58 -16.16
C ARG A 60 11.09 -34.42 -16.63
N ASN A 61 11.45 -35.05 -17.75
CA ASN A 61 12.78 -34.88 -18.35
C ASN A 61 12.99 -33.49 -18.98
N LEU A 62 11.91 -32.71 -19.19
CA LEU A 62 11.96 -31.37 -19.79
C LEU A 62 11.81 -30.26 -18.75
N THR A 63 10.97 -30.46 -17.74
CA THR A 63 10.73 -29.47 -16.69
C THR A 63 10.21 -30.13 -15.41
N ASP A 64 10.64 -29.60 -14.27
CA ASP A 64 10.04 -29.90 -12.95
C ASP A 64 9.07 -28.80 -12.49
N GLU A 65 8.90 -27.74 -13.30
CA GLU A 65 8.08 -26.59 -12.97
C GLU A 65 6.63 -26.78 -13.43
N CYS A 66 5.70 -26.46 -12.53
CA CYS A 66 4.30 -26.37 -12.84
C CYS A 66 3.70 -25.16 -12.12
N GLN A 67 2.68 -24.55 -12.73
CA GLN A 67 2.04 -23.36 -12.19
C GLN A 67 0.57 -23.67 -11.88
N ALA A 68 0.20 -23.66 -10.60
CA ALA A 68 -1.20 -23.83 -10.19
C ALA A 68 -2.02 -22.54 -10.37
N LEU A 69 -3.32 -22.69 -10.64
CA LEU A 69 -4.28 -21.58 -10.71
C LEU A 69 -4.52 -20.99 -9.33
N LEU A 70 -4.67 -19.66 -9.26
CA LEU A 70 -5.05 -18.95 -8.03
C LEU A 70 -6.58 -18.92 -7.91
N ASN A 71 -7.10 -19.43 -6.79
CA ASN A 71 -8.48 -19.32 -6.34
C ASN A 71 -8.51 -19.37 -4.80
N ASP A 72 -9.68 -19.29 -4.19
CA ASP A 72 -9.80 -19.21 -2.72
C ASP A 72 -9.34 -20.48 -1.99
N ASP A 73 -9.35 -21.63 -2.65
CA ASP A 73 -8.92 -22.94 -2.12
C ASP A 73 -7.42 -23.18 -2.30
N THR A 74 -6.82 -22.58 -3.34
CA THR A 74 -5.39 -22.74 -3.68
C THR A 74 -4.52 -21.61 -3.16
N GLU A 75 -5.12 -20.51 -2.72
CA GLU A 75 -4.43 -19.36 -2.13
C GLU A 75 -3.71 -19.76 -0.83
N ASP A 76 -2.44 -19.37 -0.73
CA ASP A 76 -1.64 -19.63 0.45
C ASP A 76 -1.89 -18.56 1.52
N LYS A 77 -2.55 -18.96 2.60
CA LYS A 77 -2.91 -18.08 3.72
C LYS A 77 -2.02 -18.26 4.95
N SER A 78 -0.90 -18.96 4.81
CA SER A 78 -0.03 -19.29 5.94
C SER A 78 0.76 -18.06 6.43
N THR A 79 1.33 -18.15 7.63
CA THR A 79 2.27 -17.14 8.13
C THR A 79 3.70 -17.65 8.00
N TYR A 80 4.58 -16.80 7.49
CA TYR A 80 5.97 -17.12 7.22
C TYR A 80 6.93 -16.18 7.95
N GLU A 81 8.16 -16.64 8.11
CA GLU A 81 9.32 -15.78 8.33
C GLU A 81 9.83 -15.23 6.98
N TYR A 82 10.94 -14.49 7.04
CA TYR A 82 11.59 -13.98 5.84
C TYR A 82 11.93 -15.10 4.86
N SER A 83 11.88 -14.80 3.56
CA SER A 83 12.13 -15.76 2.49
C SER A 83 11.22 -16.99 2.49
N TRP A 84 9.94 -16.81 2.86
CA TRP A 84 8.92 -17.87 2.85
C TRP A 84 9.28 -19.08 3.73
N GLN A 85 10.10 -18.87 4.76
CA GLN A 85 10.47 -19.91 5.72
C GLN A 85 9.31 -20.18 6.67
N LYS A 86 9.14 -21.45 7.06
CA LYS A 86 8.11 -21.83 8.03
C LYS A 86 8.36 -21.12 9.35
N LEU A 87 7.31 -20.49 9.89
CA LEU A 87 7.38 -19.78 11.16
C LEU A 87 7.77 -20.73 12.30
N ASP A 88 8.81 -20.37 13.05
CA ASP A 88 9.10 -21.03 14.33
C ASP A 88 8.13 -20.51 15.39
N ARG A 89 7.27 -21.40 15.92
CA ARG A 89 6.22 -21.06 16.88
C ARG A 89 6.76 -20.49 18.19
N HIS A 90 8.06 -20.62 18.46
CA HIS A 90 8.70 -20.14 19.69
C HIS A 90 9.17 -18.67 19.64
N LYS A 91 9.09 -17.99 18.47
CA LYS A 91 9.55 -16.60 18.29
C LYS A 91 8.42 -15.62 17.94
N LEU A 92 7.24 -15.81 18.51
CA LEU A 92 6.09 -14.95 18.23
C LEU A 92 6.22 -13.60 18.96
N ASN A 93 6.58 -12.57 18.20
CA ASN A 93 6.18 -11.19 18.52
C ASN A 93 5.01 -10.86 17.58
N THR A 94 3.79 -10.88 18.12
CA THR A 94 2.52 -10.83 17.36
C THR A 94 2.17 -9.47 16.76
N ASP A 95 2.87 -8.41 17.16
CA ASP A 95 2.33 -7.05 17.06
C ASP A 95 2.88 -6.25 15.86
N MET A 96 3.73 -6.85 15.02
CA MET A 96 4.27 -6.18 13.83
C MET A 96 3.57 -6.59 12.53
N VAL A 97 3.21 -5.56 11.73
CA VAL A 97 2.78 -5.73 10.33
C VAL A 97 3.96 -6.27 9.51
N SER A 98 4.04 -7.59 9.38
CA SER A 98 5.09 -8.29 8.63
C SER A 98 4.66 -8.51 7.17
N PRO A 99 5.55 -8.28 6.18
CA PRO A 99 5.26 -8.59 4.78
C PRO A 99 5.17 -10.09 4.48
N TRP A 100 5.43 -10.94 5.47
CA TRP A 100 5.40 -12.40 5.39
C TRP A 100 4.17 -13.01 6.12
N LYS A 101 3.31 -12.15 6.67
CA LYS A 101 2.04 -12.55 7.31
C LYS A 101 0.89 -12.28 6.35
N TYR A 102 0.06 -13.30 6.13
CA TYR A 102 -1.14 -13.15 5.32
C TYR A 102 -2.14 -12.23 6.03
N GLN A 103 -2.72 -11.30 5.27
CA GLN A 103 -3.76 -10.41 5.72
C GLN A 103 -5.08 -10.83 5.08
N GLU A 104 -6.04 -11.16 5.93
CA GLU A 104 -7.43 -11.39 5.52
C GLU A 104 -8.10 -10.07 5.13
N GLU A 105 -9.22 -10.19 4.42
CA GLU A 105 -10.08 -9.06 4.11
C GLU A 105 -10.61 -8.43 5.40
N ASP A 106 -10.45 -7.11 5.52
CA ASP A 106 -11.03 -6.36 6.62
C ASP A 106 -12.53 -6.16 6.36
N LEU A 107 -13.37 -6.94 7.06
CA LEU A 107 -14.83 -6.91 6.95
C LEU A 107 -15.42 -5.50 7.14
N LEU A 108 -14.76 -4.62 7.91
CA LEU A 108 -15.22 -3.25 8.10
C LEU A 108 -15.03 -2.38 6.84
N LYS A 109 -14.02 -2.65 6.01
CA LYS A 109 -13.83 -1.97 4.71
C LYS A 109 -14.87 -2.40 3.68
N ARG A 110 -15.40 -3.61 3.81
CA ARG A 110 -16.46 -4.19 2.97
C ARG A 110 -17.84 -3.60 3.24
N LEU A 111 -18.12 -3.18 4.47
CA LEU A 111 -19.43 -2.65 4.84
C LEU A 111 -19.77 -1.29 4.19
N GLY A 112 -18.79 -0.60 3.60
CA GLY A 112 -18.98 0.70 2.92
C GLY A 112 -18.97 0.64 1.38
N THR A 113 -18.79 -0.52 0.77
CA THR A 113 -18.53 -0.63 -0.67
C THR A 113 -19.30 -1.81 -1.28
N THR A 114 -20.20 -1.54 -2.24
CA THR A 114 -20.92 -2.57 -3.04
C THR A 114 -20.09 -3.10 -4.20
N ASP A 115 -18.82 -2.69 -4.28
CA ASP A 115 -17.95 -2.97 -5.41
C ASP A 115 -17.23 -4.32 -5.25
N THR A 116 -17.21 -5.11 -6.31
CA THR A 116 -16.56 -6.42 -6.33
C THR A 116 -15.03 -6.34 -6.18
N THR A 117 -14.46 -5.14 -6.33
CA THR A 117 -13.03 -4.80 -6.13
C THR A 117 -12.56 -4.92 -4.68
N VAL A 118 -13.48 -5.05 -3.72
CA VAL A 118 -13.15 -5.16 -2.29
C VAL A 118 -12.59 -6.54 -1.92
N ARG A 119 -12.94 -7.57 -2.70
CA ARG A 119 -12.32 -8.91 -2.64
C ARG A 119 -10.80 -8.86 -2.86
N ASP A 120 -10.30 -7.75 -3.41
CA ASP A 120 -8.90 -7.58 -3.76
C ASP A 120 -8.04 -7.13 -2.59
N MET A 121 -8.51 -6.91 -1.36
CA MET A 121 -7.65 -6.38 -0.27
C MET A 121 -6.89 -7.44 0.54
N LYS A 122 -7.04 -8.72 0.22
CA LYS A 122 -6.34 -9.83 0.90
C LYS A 122 -4.96 -10.12 0.32
N GLY A 123 -4.12 -10.81 1.09
CA GLY A 123 -2.79 -11.27 0.66
C GLY A 123 -1.66 -10.82 1.57
N TYR A 124 -0.43 -10.87 1.06
CA TYR A 124 0.77 -10.44 1.77
C TYR A 124 1.12 -9.01 1.38
N THR A 125 1.22 -8.10 2.34
CA THR A 125 1.41 -6.67 2.08
C THR A 125 2.74 -6.17 2.63
N ALA A 126 3.55 -5.57 1.77
CA ALA A 126 4.73 -4.81 2.13
C ALA A 126 4.45 -3.31 1.92
N LYS A 127 4.34 -2.57 3.02
CA LYS A 127 4.38 -1.10 2.98
C LYS A 127 5.79 -0.65 2.62
N LEU A 128 5.88 0.32 1.71
CA LEU A 128 7.11 1.07 1.46
C LEU A 128 7.32 2.07 2.61
N ASP A 129 7.97 3.18 2.35
CA ASP A 129 8.29 4.18 3.37
C ASP A 129 7.92 5.59 2.89
N GLN A 130 8.09 6.58 3.75
CA GLN A 130 7.79 8.00 3.48
C GLN A 130 8.85 8.65 2.59
N THR A 131 10.06 8.08 2.52
CA THR A 131 11.17 8.66 1.76
C THR A 131 11.65 7.74 0.66
N LEU A 132 12.19 8.32 -0.42
CA LEU A 132 12.76 7.55 -1.53
C LEU A 132 13.82 6.55 -1.05
N GLN A 133 14.74 7.00 -0.18
CA GLN A 133 15.85 6.18 0.30
C GLN A 133 15.33 4.95 1.05
N LYS A 134 14.48 5.15 2.07
CA LYS A 134 13.94 4.04 2.87
C LYS A 134 13.04 3.12 2.04
N SER A 135 12.27 3.67 1.10
CA SER A 135 11.48 2.86 0.17
C SER A 135 12.35 1.98 -0.74
N VAL A 136 13.49 2.49 -1.20
CA VAL A 136 14.47 1.71 -1.96
C VAL A 136 15.12 0.65 -1.10
N GLU A 137 15.48 0.95 0.16
CA GLU A 137 16.01 -0.02 1.12
C GLU A 137 15.00 -1.14 1.39
N LYS A 138 13.74 -0.80 1.63
CA LYS A 138 12.65 -1.76 1.80
C LYS A 138 12.47 -2.62 0.55
N LEU A 139 12.51 -2.04 -0.63
CA LEU A 139 12.41 -2.78 -1.89
C LEU A 139 13.60 -3.74 -2.08
N ASN A 140 14.82 -3.30 -1.76
CA ASN A 140 16.01 -4.16 -1.83
C ASN A 140 15.91 -5.32 -0.82
N TYR A 141 15.38 -5.09 0.39
CA TYR A 141 15.09 -6.16 1.35
C TYR A 141 14.15 -7.22 0.75
N LEU A 142 13.06 -6.80 0.10
CA LEU A 142 12.11 -7.74 -0.52
C LEU A 142 12.75 -8.54 -1.67
N ILE A 143 13.61 -7.89 -2.48
CA ILE A 143 14.35 -8.53 -3.57
C ILE A 143 15.32 -9.58 -3.00
N ASN A 144 16.14 -9.20 -2.02
CA ASN A 144 17.17 -10.08 -1.45
C ASN A 144 16.59 -11.29 -0.72
N ASN A 145 15.33 -11.21 -0.29
CA ASN A 145 14.61 -12.29 0.38
C ASN A 145 13.63 -13.02 -0.54
N ASN A 146 13.69 -12.85 -1.86
CA ASN A 146 12.80 -13.53 -2.82
C ASN A 146 11.31 -13.40 -2.47
N TRP A 147 10.88 -12.19 -2.08
CA TRP A 147 9.47 -11.97 -1.72
C TRP A 147 8.55 -12.29 -2.90
N ILE A 148 8.93 -11.93 -4.14
CA ILE A 148 8.24 -12.41 -5.35
C ILE A 148 8.96 -13.66 -5.85
N ASP A 149 8.27 -14.79 -5.92
CA ASP A 149 8.80 -16.08 -6.34
C ASP A 149 7.90 -16.75 -7.42
N ALA A 150 8.23 -18.00 -7.79
CA ALA A 150 7.46 -18.75 -8.78
C ALA A 150 6.01 -19.08 -8.35
N LEU A 151 5.70 -19.00 -7.05
CA LEU A 151 4.37 -19.25 -6.49
C LEU A 151 3.51 -17.97 -6.47
N THR A 152 4.10 -16.79 -6.66
CA THR A 152 3.37 -15.54 -6.81
C THR A 152 2.52 -15.56 -8.09
N ARG A 153 1.25 -15.18 -7.95
CA ARG A 153 0.25 -15.16 -9.02
C ARG A 153 -0.29 -13.78 -9.29
N GLU A 154 -0.44 -12.95 -8.27
CA GLU A 154 -0.91 -11.58 -8.42
C GLU A 154 -0.06 -10.63 -7.62
N LEU A 155 0.21 -9.47 -8.19
CA LEU A 155 0.90 -8.36 -7.56
C LEU A 155 0.09 -7.10 -7.74
N PHE A 156 0.02 -6.31 -6.69
CA PHE A 156 -0.63 -5.02 -6.67
C PHE A 156 0.35 -3.96 -6.17
N VAL A 157 0.31 -2.79 -6.78
CA VAL A 157 0.91 -1.57 -6.25
C VAL A 157 -0.21 -0.57 -6.07
N GLU A 158 -0.37 -0.10 -4.85
CA GLU A 158 -1.50 0.73 -4.45
C GLU A 158 -0.98 2.02 -3.82
N LEU A 159 -1.48 3.14 -4.32
CA LEU A 159 -1.13 4.48 -3.85
C LEU A 159 -2.31 5.44 -3.99
N ILE A 160 -2.30 6.48 -3.17
CA ILE A 160 -3.31 7.54 -3.19
C ILE A 160 -2.61 8.87 -3.40
N LEU A 161 -3.00 9.56 -4.45
CA LEU A 161 -2.53 10.90 -4.78
C LEU A 161 -3.63 11.92 -4.51
N TYR A 162 -3.23 13.13 -4.14
CA TYR A 162 -4.10 14.29 -4.03
C TYR A 162 -3.55 15.44 -4.85
N ASN A 163 -4.35 15.94 -5.78
CA ASN A 163 -4.01 17.13 -6.54
C ASN A 163 -4.55 18.37 -5.84
N VAL A 164 -3.66 19.24 -5.36
CA VAL A 164 -4.04 20.45 -4.61
C VAL A 164 -4.68 21.49 -5.53
N ASN A 165 -4.33 21.52 -6.81
CA ASN A 165 -4.85 22.50 -7.76
C ASN A 165 -6.29 22.18 -8.17
N THR A 166 -6.66 20.89 -8.23
CA THR A 166 -7.99 20.45 -8.66
C THR A 166 -8.85 19.88 -7.52
N HIS A 167 -8.34 19.86 -6.29
CA HIS A 167 -8.99 19.28 -5.11
C HIS A 167 -9.49 17.83 -5.32
N MET A 168 -8.68 17.02 -6.00
CA MET A 168 -9.05 15.68 -6.45
C MET A 168 -8.16 14.62 -5.83
N PHE A 169 -8.77 13.58 -5.28
CA PHE A 169 -8.09 12.35 -4.90
C PHE A 169 -8.04 11.39 -6.09
N CYS A 170 -6.95 10.66 -6.19
CA CYS A 170 -6.72 9.67 -7.22
C CYS A 170 -6.18 8.39 -6.55
N LEU A 171 -7.00 7.35 -6.53
CA LEU A 171 -6.60 6.01 -6.15
C LEU A 171 -6.00 5.33 -7.38
N VAL A 172 -4.74 4.92 -7.29
CA VAL A 172 -4.05 4.22 -8.37
C VAL A 172 -3.73 2.80 -7.91
N ARG A 173 -4.19 1.82 -8.70
CA ARG A 173 -3.89 0.39 -8.51
C ARG A 173 -3.26 -0.16 -9.78
N LEU A 174 -1.99 -0.54 -9.68
CA LEU A 174 -1.29 -1.28 -10.73
C LEU A 174 -1.33 -2.77 -10.39
N GLN A 175 -1.86 -3.59 -11.26
CA GLN A 175 -1.94 -5.03 -11.09
C GLN A 175 -1.06 -5.75 -12.11
N VAL A 176 -0.31 -6.75 -11.64
CA VAL A 176 0.40 -7.71 -12.49
C VAL A 176 -0.10 -9.11 -12.15
N PHE A 177 -0.75 -9.73 -13.12
CA PHE A 177 -1.24 -11.10 -13.05
C PHE A 177 -0.25 -12.04 -13.74
N HIS A 178 0.18 -13.08 -13.05
CA HIS A 178 0.99 -14.18 -13.56
C HIS A 178 0.11 -15.42 -13.69
N ALA A 179 -0.32 -15.69 -14.91
CA ALA A 179 -1.24 -16.76 -15.24
C ALA A 179 -0.58 -18.14 -15.12
N ALA A 180 -1.37 -19.17 -14.83
CA ALA A 180 -0.89 -20.56 -14.78
C ALA A 180 -0.30 -21.08 -16.10
N ASN A 181 -0.57 -20.41 -17.22
CA ASN A 181 0.05 -20.73 -18.52
C ASN A 181 1.39 -20.00 -18.75
N GLY A 182 1.95 -19.33 -17.73
CA GLY A 182 3.23 -18.62 -17.80
C GLY A 182 3.16 -17.21 -18.39
N ILE A 183 1.96 -16.72 -18.74
CA ILE A 183 1.79 -15.37 -19.30
C ILE A 183 1.66 -14.35 -18.18
N TYR A 184 2.30 -13.19 -18.37
CA TYR A 184 2.07 -12.01 -17.54
C TYR A 184 1.06 -11.07 -18.20
N ARG A 185 0.06 -10.61 -17.44
CA ARG A 185 -0.88 -9.56 -17.84
C ARG A 185 -0.79 -8.41 -16.85
N THR A 186 -0.95 -7.18 -17.34
CA THR A 186 -0.93 -5.99 -16.50
C THR A 186 -2.22 -5.22 -16.66
N HIS A 187 -2.77 -4.74 -15.55
CA HIS A 187 -3.96 -3.90 -15.52
C HIS A 187 -3.68 -2.65 -14.68
N ILE A 188 -4.23 -1.52 -15.08
CA ILE A 188 -4.09 -0.25 -14.37
C ILE A 188 -5.49 0.29 -14.14
N GLU A 189 -5.80 0.56 -12.89
CA GLU A 189 -7.05 1.17 -12.46
C GLU A 189 -6.72 2.50 -11.79
N VAL A 190 -7.46 3.54 -12.18
CA VAL A 190 -7.28 4.91 -11.71
C VAL A 190 -8.66 5.48 -11.42
N ASP A 191 -9.00 5.55 -10.13
CA ASP A 191 -10.26 6.12 -9.68
C ASP A 191 -10.03 7.52 -9.14
N SER A 192 -10.63 8.51 -9.79
CA SER A 192 -10.52 9.90 -9.41
C SER A 192 -11.82 10.41 -8.79
N SER A 193 -11.73 11.09 -7.65
CA SER A 193 -12.87 11.68 -6.97
C SER A 193 -12.54 13.10 -6.50
N VAL A 194 -13.38 14.06 -6.87
CA VAL A 194 -13.25 15.45 -6.41
C VAL A 194 -13.93 15.58 -5.06
N ILE A 195 -13.22 16.12 -4.07
CA ILE A 195 -13.81 16.49 -2.79
C ILE A 195 -13.97 18.00 -2.80
N ASP A 196 -15.20 18.46 -3.08
CA ASP A 196 -15.55 19.87 -2.98
C ASP A 196 -15.72 20.25 -1.50
N LEU A 197 -14.64 20.68 -0.85
CA LEU A 197 -14.64 21.08 0.57
C LEU A 197 -15.63 22.22 0.87
N VAL A 198 -16.10 22.97 -0.14
CA VAL A 198 -17.05 24.08 0.01
C VAL A 198 -18.50 23.56 0.05
N LYS A 199 -18.81 22.49 -0.69
CA LYS A 199 -20.13 21.84 -0.68
C LYS A 199 -20.22 20.64 0.26
N THR A 200 -19.09 20.10 0.68
CA THR A 200 -19.02 18.98 1.62
C THR A 200 -19.34 19.51 3.01
N ASN A 201 -20.55 19.21 3.48
CA ASN A 201 -21.00 19.57 4.83
C ASN A 201 -19.98 19.07 5.88
N TYR A 202 -19.81 19.79 6.99
CA TYR A 202 -18.89 19.43 8.09
C TYR A 202 -19.13 17.99 8.59
N VAL A 203 -20.35 17.47 8.46
CA VAL A 203 -20.71 16.08 8.77
C VAL A 203 -20.01 15.08 7.83
N ALA A 204 -19.91 15.39 6.54
CA ALA A 204 -19.21 14.55 5.57
C ALA A 204 -17.68 14.68 5.72
N LEU A 205 -17.17 15.87 6.05
CA LEU A 205 -15.76 16.04 6.43
C LEU A 205 -15.42 15.23 7.69
N PHE A 206 -16.28 15.28 8.71
CA PHE A 206 -16.14 14.50 9.93
C PHE A 206 -16.26 13.00 9.66
N ALA A 207 -17.18 12.56 8.79
CA ALA A 207 -17.28 11.15 8.40
C ALA A 207 -16.06 10.66 7.61
N ILE A 208 -15.48 11.48 6.72
CA ILE A 208 -14.20 11.17 6.06
C ILE A 208 -13.08 11.09 7.09
N PHE A 209 -13.03 12.02 8.04
CA PHE A 209 -12.04 12.02 9.11
C PHE A 209 -12.16 10.78 10.02
N VAL A 210 -13.39 10.39 10.39
CA VAL A 210 -13.69 9.21 11.22
C VAL A 210 -13.44 7.89 10.47
N SER A 211 -13.80 7.82 9.19
CA SER A 211 -13.54 6.63 8.36
C SER A 211 -12.07 6.42 8.04
N MET A 212 -11.27 7.50 7.97
CA MET A 212 -9.83 7.42 7.83
C MET A 212 -9.11 7.21 9.18
N SER A 213 -9.64 7.73 10.29
CA SER A 213 -9.08 7.47 11.64
C SER A 213 -9.32 6.03 12.12
N CYS A 214 -10.41 5.38 11.70
CA CYS A 214 -10.59 3.93 11.86
C CYS A 214 -9.53 3.08 11.12
N GLN A 215 -8.66 3.68 10.31
CA GLN A 215 -7.55 2.99 9.64
C GLN A 215 -6.20 3.09 10.39
N VAL A 216 -6.12 3.85 11.49
CA VAL A 216 -4.88 4.09 12.25
C VAL A 216 -5.16 3.94 13.76
N ASN A 217 -4.65 2.86 14.37
CA ASN A 217 -4.89 2.50 15.77
C ASN A 217 -4.13 3.33 16.83
N ASP A 218 -3.55 4.48 16.50
CA ASP A 218 -2.59 5.18 17.40
C ASP A 218 -2.90 6.68 17.56
N PHE A 219 -4.10 7.02 18.06
CA PHE A 219 -4.58 8.42 18.11
C PHE A 219 -4.87 8.97 19.52
N SER A 220 -4.50 8.27 20.59
CA SER A 220 -4.69 8.78 21.97
C SER A 220 -3.79 9.97 22.30
N GLU A 221 -2.66 10.16 21.60
CA GLU A 221 -1.74 11.29 21.84
C GLU A 221 -2.15 12.60 21.13
N LEU A 222 -3.02 12.55 20.13
CA LEU A 222 -3.39 13.72 19.32
C LEU A 222 -4.47 14.60 19.96
N PHE A 223 -5.41 14.00 20.71
CA PHE A 223 -6.46 14.73 21.41
C PHE A 223 -5.95 15.61 22.58
N HIS A 224 -4.81 15.25 23.17
CA HIS A 224 -4.21 16.06 24.23
C HIS A 224 -3.56 17.36 23.71
N LYS A 225 -3.16 17.42 22.44
CA LYS A 225 -2.56 18.63 21.85
C LYS A 225 -3.58 19.65 21.35
N GLU A 226 -4.76 19.21 20.92
CA GLU A 226 -5.81 20.10 20.41
C GLU A 226 -6.51 20.90 21.51
N THR A 227 -6.60 20.35 22.73
CA THR A 227 -7.23 21.02 23.87
C THR A 227 -6.38 22.13 24.48
N ASP A 228 -5.05 22.10 24.31
CA ASP A 228 -4.17 23.17 24.78
C ASP A 228 -4.07 24.36 23.79
N HIS A 229 -4.30 24.12 22.49
CA HIS A 229 -4.21 25.16 21.46
C HIS A 229 -5.49 26.01 21.30
N SER A 230 -6.63 25.60 21.89
CA SER A 230 -7.90 26.35 21.78
C SER A 230 -7.95 27.67 22.58
N LYS A 231 -6.82 28.16 23.08
CA LYS A 231 -6.70 29.42 23.83
C LYS A 231 -5.82 30.49 23.18
N ALA A 232 -5.29 30.28 21.97
CA ALA A 232 -4.42 31.28 21.31
C ALA A 232 -4.96 31.73 19.95
N ASP A 233 -5.52 32.95 19.97
CA ASP A 233 -5.74 33.95 18.91
C ASP A 233 -5.91 33.58 17.42
N PHE A 234 -7.04 34.07 16.90
CA PHE A 234 -7.37 34.28 15.50
C PHE A 234 -6.27 35.09 14.76
N THR A 235 -5.40 34.41 14.00
CA THR A 235 -4.70 35.00 12.85
C THR A 235 -4.72 34.04 11.68
N PHE A 236 -5.64 34.30 10.75
CA PHE A 236 -5.83 33.60 9.48
C PHE A 236 -4.63 33.84 8.55
N TYR A 237 -3.52 33.10 8.69
CA TYR A 237 -2.50 32.99 7.62
C TYR A 237 -1.47 31.87 7.88
N ASN A 238 -1.87 30.62 8.16
CA ASN A 238 -0.92 29.47 8.03
C ASN A 238 -1.51 28.04 8.02
N ASP A 239 -2.83 27.85 8.06
CA ASP A 239 -3.42 26.54 8.39
C ASP A 239 -3.42 25.46 7.29
N ARG A 240 -2.90 25.74 6.08
CA ARG A 240 -2.86 24.72 5.01
C ARG A 240 -1.90 23.56 5.28
N TYR A 241 -0.94 23.71 6.22
CA TYR A 241 0.06 22.69 6.52
C TYR A 241 -0.22 21.86 7.78
N GLN A 242 -1.12 22.32 8.66
CA GLN A 242 -1.38 21.62 9.93
C GLN A 242 -2.19 20.35 9.73
N TYR A 243 -3.22 20.39 8.87
CA TYR A 243 -4.03 19.22 8.58
C TYR A 243 -3.23 18.06 8.00
N LEU A 244 -2.12 18.32 7.29
CA LEU A 244 -1.27 17.31 6.63
C LEU A 244 -0.36 16.53 7.58
N LYS A 245 0.02 17.10 8.73
CA LYS A 245 0.84 16.39 9.74
C LYS A 245 0.10 15.23 10.39
N LEU A 246 -1.24 15.30 10.44
CA LEU A 246 -2.11 14.26 11.01
C LEU A 246 -2.21 13.00 10.13
N TRP A 247 -1.81 13.07 8.86
CA TRP A 247 -1.87 11.94 7.91
C TRP A 247 -0.57 11.14 7.81
N ASN A 248 0.51 11.64 8.43
CA ASN A 248 1.88 11.12 8.29
C ASN A 248 2.40 10.35 9.51
N THR A 249 1.55 10.07 10.49
CA THR A 249 1.79 9.18 11.64
C THR A 249 0.89 7.96 11.53
#